data_AF-A0A5J5BYF0-F1
#
_entry.id   AF-A0A5J5BYF0-F1
#
_cell.length_a   1.000
_cell.length_b   1.000
_cell.length_c   1.000
_cell.angle_alpha   90.00
_cell.angle_beta   90.00
_cell.angle_gamma   90.00
#
_symmetry.space_group_name_H-M   'P 1'
#
loop_
_entity.id
_entity.type
_entity.pdbx_description
1 polymer ?
#
loop_
_entity_poly.entity_id
_entity_poly.type
_entity_poly.pdbx_seq_one_letter_code
_entity_poly.pdbx_strand_id
1 'polypeptide(L)'
;MAGKKPYLAVILIQSIYAGMFLLSKAAFDVGMNTFVFVFYRQSAATVFLVPLAVFFEWKNAPPLSVPTFCKIFMLSLCGITLSLNFYGVALIYTSASLAAATANCLPVITFFLAVAFSTLVWHRSDLKCNV
;
A
#
# COMPACT_ATOMS: atom_id res chain seq x y z
N MET A 1 0.64 30.48 -13.31
CA MET A 1 -0.34 29.70 -12.50
C MET A 1 0.17 28.28 -12.20
N ALA A 2 1.31 28.12 -11.51
CA ALA A 2 1.93 26.80 -11.30
C ALA A 2 1.93 26.28 -9.84
N GLY A 3 1.66 27.14 -8.85
CA GLY A 3 1.75 26.78 -7.42
C GLY A 3 0.52 26.13 -6.78
N LYS A 4 -0.64 26.08 -7.45
CA LYS A 4 -1.90 25.53 -6.87
C LYS A 4 -2.20 24.08 -7.23
N LYS A 5 -1.48 23.50 -8.20
CA LYS A 5 -1.64 22.11 -8.65
C LYS A 5 -1.40 21.07 -7.53
N PRO A 6 -0.34 21.16 -6.70
CA PRO A 6 -0.12 20.17 -5.64
C PRO A 6 -1.18 20.26 -4.54
N TYR A 7 -1.61 21.47 -4.17
CA TYR A 7 -2.68 21.65 -3.18
C TYR A 7 -4.02 21.10 -3.65
N LEU A 8 -4.37 21.33 -4.92
CA LEU A 8 -5.58 20.76 -5.50
C LEU A 8 -5.52 19.23 -5.52
N ALA A 9 -4.37 18.64 -5.83
CA ALA A 9 -4.16 17.20 -5.79
C ALA A 9 -4.33 16.64 -4.36
N VAL A 10 -3.77 17.31 -3.34
CA VAL A 10 -3.92 16.88 -1.93
C VAL A 10 -5.38 16.95 -1.48
N ILE A 11 -6.13 17.99 -1.86
CA ILE A 11 -7.56 18.11 -1.53
C ILE A 11 -8.37 17.01 -2.24
N LEU A 12 -8.06 16.72 -3.50
CA LEU A 12 -8.71 15.65 -4.25
C LEU A 12 -8.42 14.27 -3.63
N ILE A 13 -7.16 14.01 -3.25
CA ILE A 13 -6.77 12.77 -2.57
C ILE A 13 -7.48 12.66 -1.22
N GLN A 14 -7.54 13.74 -0.42
CA GLN A 14 -8.23 13.70 0.87
C GLN A 14 -9.74 13.51 0.74
N SER A 15 -10.37 14.09 -0.27
CA SER A 15 -11.79 13.87 -0.52
C SER A 15 -12.08 12.44 -0.95
N ILE A 16 -11.22 11.83 -1.78
CA ILE A 16 -11.30 10.40 -2.12
C ILE A 16 -11.12 9.54 -0.86
N TYR A 17 -10.12 9.84 -0.02
CA TYR A 17 -9.88 9.13 1.24
C TYR A 17 -11.08 9.23 2.19
N ALA A 18 -11.68 10.41 2.31
CA ALA A 18 -12.88 10.62 3.12
C ALA A 18 -14.06 9.80 2.58
N GLY A 19 -14.27 9.78 1.27
CA GLY A 19 -15.28 8.93 0.63
C GLY A 19 -15.04 7.44 0.88
N MET A 20 -13.80 6.98 0.78
CA MET A 20 -13.43 5.60 1.12
C MET A 20 -13.70 5.29 2.59
N PHE A 21 -13.42 6.22 3.51
CA PHE A 21 -13.65 6.03 4.93
C PHE A 21 -15.14 5.92 5.25
N LEU A 22 -15.98 6.76 4.64
CA LEU A 22 -17.44 6.70 4.77
C LEU A 22 -18.01 5.41 4.20
N LEU A 23 -17.56 5.00 3.01
CA LEU A 23 -17.98 3.73 2.39
C LEU A 23 -17.56 2.52 3.25
N SER A 24 -16.36 2.56 3.83
CA SER A 24 -15.88 1.55 4.77
C SER A 24 -16.78 1.49 6.00
N LYS A 25 -17.09 2.66 6.60
CA LYS A 25 -18.00 2.78 7.73
C LYS A 25 -19.39 2.20 7.44
N ALA A 26 -19.96 2.54 6.29
CA ALA A 26 -21.26 2.01 5.85
C ALA A 26 -21.23 0.49 5.63
N ALA A 27 -20.16 -0.03 5.04
CA ALA A 27 -19.99 -1.46 4.83
C ALA A 27 -19.84 -2.24 6.16
N PHE A 28 -19.19 -1.64 7.16
CA PHE A 28 -19.09 -2.22 8.51
C PHE A 28 -20.40 -2.17 9.29
N ASP A 29 -21.22 -1.14 9.08
CA ASP A 29 -22.52 -1.01 9.74
C ASP A 29 -23.50 -2.11 9.29
N VAL A 30 -23.31 -2.64 8.07
CA VAL A 30 -24.06 -3.78 7.53
C VAL A 30 -23.50 -5.14 8.03
N GLY A 31 -22.51 -5.13 8.92
CA GLY A 31 -21.94 -6.34 9.51
C GLY A 31 -20.95 -7.08 8.58
N MET A 32 -20.43 -6.42 7.55
CA MET A 32 -19.52 -7.05 6.59
C MET A 32 -18.14 -7.28 7.20
N ASN A 33 -17.61 -8.50 7.03
CA ASN A 33 -16.28 -8.86 7.52
C ASN A 33 -15.20 -8.02 6.82
N THR A 34 -14.30 -7.41 7.60
CA THR A 34 -13.21 -6.56 7.10
C THR A 34 -12.37 -7.24 6.02
N PHE A 35 -12.19 -8.55 6.11
CA PHE A 35 -11.45 -9.32 5.12
C PHE A 35 -12.09 -9.22 3.73
N VAL A 36 -13.42 -9.38 3.65
CA VAL A 36 -14.18 -9.31 2.39
C VAL A 36 -14.13 -7.89 1.81
N PHE A 37 -14.24 -6.88 2.66
CA PHE A 37 -14.17 -5.48 2.24
C PHE A 37 -12.81 -5.13 1.61
N VAL A 38 -11.70 -5.61 2.21
CA VAL A 38 -10.37 -5.33 1.66
C VAL A 38 -10.12 -6.13 0.39
N PHE A 39 -10.55 -7.40 0.34
CA PHE A 39 -10.47 -8.20 -0.89
C PHE A 39 -11.20 -7.53 -2.05
N TYR A 40 -12.40 -6.98 -1.80
CA TYR A 40 -13.19 -6.30 -2.82
C TYR A 40 -12.51 -5.03 -3.34
N ARG A 41 -11.92 -4.21 -2.45
CA ARG A 41 -11.15 -3.03 -2.88
C ARG A 41 -9.94 -3.39 -3.73
N GLN A 42 -9.19 -4.41 -3.31
CA GLN A 42 -7.96 -4.78 -3.98
C GLN A 42 -8.22 -5.44 -5.33
N SER A 43 -9.26 -6.27 -5.43
CA SER A 43 -9.71 -6.87 -6.69
C SER A 43 -10.27 -5.82 -7.65
N ALA A 44 -11.08 -4.87 -7.19
CA ALA A 44 -11.58 -3.77 -8.03
C ALA A 44 -10.43 -2.90 -8.56
N ALA A 45 -9.43 -2.59 -7.72
CA ALA A 45 -8.25 -1.87 -8.15
C ALA A 45 -7.46 -2.63 -9.21
N THR A 46 -7.25 -3.94 -9.04
CA THR A 46 -6.61 -4.78 -10.05
C THR A 46 -7.40 -4.81 -11.35
N VAL A 47 -8.71 -5.02 -11.30
CA VAL A 47 -9.57 -5.06 -12.51
C VAL A 47 -9.54 -3.72 -13.25
N PHE A 48 -9.45 -2.59 -12.54
CA PHE A 48 -9.35 -1.27 -13.16
C PHE A 48 -7.95 -0.97 -13.72
N LEU A 49 -6.90 -1.40 -13.01
CA LEU A 49 -5.51 -1.19 -13.43
C LEU A 49 -5.08 -2.13 -14.56
N VAL A 50 -5.60 -3.37 -14.64
CA VAL A 50 -5.25 -4.33 -15.69
C VAL A 50 -5.44 -3.77 -17.10
N PRO A 51 -6.62 -3.25 -17.49
CA PRO A 51 -6.82 -2.69 -18.83
C PRO A 51 -6.02 -1.40 -19.03
N LEU A 52 -5.82 -0.59 -17.98
CA LEU A 52 -5.03 0.63 -18.04
C LEU A 52 -3.54 0.32 -18.27
N ALA A 53 -3.02 -0.69 -17.57
CA ALA A 53 -1.65 -1.19 -17.72
C ALA A 53 -1.46 -1.82 -19.09
N VAL A 54 -2.40 -2.63 -19.57
CA VAL A 54 -2.36 -3.17 -20.93
C VAL A 54 -2.38 -2.03 -21.95
N PHE A 55 -3.21 -1.00 -21.79
CA PHE A 55 -3.25 0.12 -22.73
C PHE A 55 -1.99 0.98 -22.71
N PHE A 56 -1.43 1.26 -21.54
CA PHE A 56 -0.30 2.18 -21.38
C PHE A 56 1.06 1.51 -21.61
N GLU A 57 1.20 0.24 -21.22
CA GLU A 57 2.48 -0.48 -21.21
C GLU A 57 2.64 -1.52 -22.33
N TRP A 58 1.64 -1.73 -23.20
CA TRP A 58 1.72 -2.77 -24.24
C TRP A 58 2.97 -2.67 -25.12
N LYS A 59 3.49 -1.45 -25.30
CA LYS A 59 4.56 -1.17 -26.27
C LYS A 59 5.98 -1.34 -25.70
N ASN A 60 6.15 -1.32 -24.37
CA ASN A 60 7.49 -1.20 -23.75
C ASN A 60 7.74 -2.14 -22.55
N ALA A 61 6.73 -2.83 -22.02
CA ALA A 61 6.93 -3.63 -20.80
C ALA A 61 7.54 -5.02 -21.07
N PRO A 62 8.60 -5.42 -20.36
CA PRO A 62 9.08 -6.79 -20.36
C PRO A 62 8.02 -7.71 -19.74
N PRO A 63 7.79 -8.91 -20.30
CA PRO A 63 6.75 -9.81 -19.83
C PRO A 63 7.01 -10.23 -18.38
N LEU A 64 6.14 -9.78 -17.47
CA LEU A 64 6.16 -10.23 -16.09
C LEU A 64 5.74 -11.70 -16.04
N SER A 65 6.64 -12.56 -15.57
CA SER A 65 6.36 -13.98 -15.40
C SER A 65 5.21 -14.18 -14.40
N VAL A 66 4.20 -14.97 -14.79
CA VAL A 66 3.04 -15.36 -13.95
C VAL A 66 3.43 -15.76 -12.51
N PRO A 67 4.48 -16.56 -12.25
CA PRO A 67 4.93 -16.85 -10.88
C PRO A 67 5.41 -15.62 -10.09
N THR A 68 6.05 -14.64 -10.74
CA THR A 68 6.46 -13.39 -10.09
C THR A 68 5.25 -12.55 -9.73
N PHE A 69 4.27 -12.46 -10.64
CA PHE A 69 3.00 -11.80 -10.36
C PHE A 69 2.26 -12.47 -9.19
N CYS A 70 2.17 -13.80 -9.21
CA CYS A 70 1.52 -14.56 -8.14
C CYS A 70 2.22 -14.38 -6.79
N LYS A 71 3.56 -14.32 -6.75
CA LYS A 71 4.33 -13.99 -5.54
C LYS A 71 3.99 -12.60 -4.99
N ILE A 72 3.96 -11.58 -5.85
CA ILE A 72 3.64 -10.20 -5.45
C ILE A 72 2.17 -10.10 -4.98
N PHE A 73 1.27 -10.80 -5.67
CA PHE A 73 -0.15 -10.88 -5.32
C PHE A 73 -0.36 -11.56 -3.97
N MET A 74 0.25 -12.74 -3.75
CA MET A 74 0.21 -13.43 -2.47
C MET A 74 0.84 -12.59 -1.37
N LEU A 75 1.95 -11.89 -1.63
CA LEU A 75 2.56 -10.99 -0.66
C LEU A 75 1.61 -9.83 -0.28
N SER A 76 0.89 -9.27 -1.26
CA SER A 76 -0.10 -8.20 -1.02
C SER A 76 -1.32 -8.71 -0.26
N LEU A 77 -1.89 -9.86 -0.66
CA LEU A 77 -3.03 -10.49 0.01
C LEU A 77 -2.69 -10.95 1.42
N CYS A 78 -1.63 -11.73 1.55
CA CYS A 78 -1.21 -12.31 2.80
C CYS A 78 -0.70 -11.22 3.75
N GLY A 79 0.00 -10.21 3.23
CA GLY A 79 0.42 -9.03 4.00
C GLY A 79 -0.76 -8.32 4.65
N ILE A 80 -1.79 -7.95 3.86
CA ILE A 80 -2.99 -7.31 4.41
C ILE A 80 -3.71 -8.25 5.39
N THR A 81 -3.90 -9.52 5.02
CA THR A 81 -4.64 -10.50 5.85
C THR A 81 -3.95 -10.75 7.18
N LEU A 82 -2.63 -10.90 7.19
CA LEU A 82 -1.81 -11.02 8.38
C LEU A 82 -1.85 -9.74 9.20
N SER A 83 -1.69 -8.58 8.57
CA SER A 83 -1.77 -7.29 9.27
C SER A 83 -3.12 -7.08 9.94
N LEU A 84 -4.22 -7.50 9.31
CA LEU A 84 -5.56 -7.33 9.85
C LEU A 84 -5.88 -8.30 10.98
N ASN A 85 -5.39 -9.55 10.89
CA ASN A 85 -5.48 -10.51 11.98
C ASN A 85 -4.59 -10.10 13.16
N PHE A 86 -3.37 -9.62 12.90
CA PHE A 86 -2.51 -9.05 13.95
C PHE A 86 -3.12 -7.80 14.57
N TYR A 87 -3.78 -6.94 13.78
CA TYR A 87 -4.46 -5.75 14.30
C TYR A 87 -5.67 -6.15 15.16
N GLY A 88 -6.43 -7.18 14.77
CA GLY A 88 -7.53 -7.73 15.58
C GLY A 88 -7.04 -8.34 16.90
N VAL A 89 -5.97 -9.14 16.87
CA VAL A 89 -5.34 -9.69 18.08
C VAL A 89 -4.72 -8.57 18.93
N ALA A 90 -4.10 -7.57 18.30
CA ALA A 90 -3.58 -6.38 18.97
C ALA A 90 -4.70 -5.53 19.58
N LEU A 91 -5.87 -5.37 18.96
CA LEU A 91 -6.98 -4.62 19.54
C LEU A 91 -7.54 -5.29 20.80
N ILE A 92 -7.53 -6.63 20.83
CA ILE A 92 -7.95 -7.40 22.00
C ILE A 92 -6.89 -7.31 23.11
N TYR A 93 -5.61 -7.08 22.77
CA TYR A 93 -4.49 -6.97 23.72
C TYR A 93 -3.97 -5.55 23.99
N THR A 94 -4.40 -4.50 23.28
CA THR A 94 -3.71 -3.19 23.24
C THR A 94 -4.66 -1.99 23.31
N SER A 95 -4.37 -1.12 24.26
CA SER A 95 -5.05 0.15 24.53
C SER A 95 -4.65 1.24 23.51
N ALA A 96 -5.45 2.31 23.41
CA ALA A 96 -5.32 3.44 22.47
C ALA A 96 -3.89 4.03 22.34
N SER A 97 -3.05 3.86 23.36
CA SER A 97 -1.65 4.30 23.40
C SER A 97 -0.75 3.61 22.37
N LEU A 98 -0.92 2.29 22.11
CA LEU A 98 -0.06 1.60 21.14
C LEU A 98 -0.43 1.94 19.69
N ALA A 99 -1.71 2.17 19.39
CA ALA A 99 -2.15 2.64 18.06
C ALA A 99 -1.52 4.02 17.73
N ALA A 100 -1.48 4.92 18.72
CA ALA A 100 -0.75 6.18 18.60
C ALA A 100 0.76 5.97 18.47
N ALA A 101 1.35 5.03 19.22
CA ALA A 101 2.78 4.71 19.11
C ALA A 101 3.14 4.17 17.72
N THR A 102 2.37 3.23 17.15
CA THR A 102 2.59 2.70 15.80
C THR A 102 2.50 3.79 14.73
N ALA A 103 1.56 4.73 14.85
CA ALA A 103 1.42 5.85 13.93
C ALA A 103 2.68 6.76 13.93
N ASN A 104 3.29 6.98 15.10
CA ASN A 104 4.53 7.74 15.23
C ASN A 104 5.77 6.93 14.81
N CYS A 105 5.74 5.61 14.94
CA CYS A 105 6.81 4.75 14.46
C CYS A 105 6.85 4.64 12.92
N LEU A 106 5.74 4.86 12.21
CA LEU A 106 5.71 4.84 10.74
C LEU A 106 6.77 5.74 10.10
N PRO A 107 6.80 7.07 10.36
CA PRO A 107 7.82 7.95 9.78
C PRO A 107 9.24 7.58 10.24
N VAL A 108 9.40 7.07 11.47
CA VAL A 108 10.69 6.64 12.01
C VAL A 108 11.23 5.42 11.27
N ILE A 109 10.40 4.37 11.10
CA ILE A 109 10.75 3.15 10.36
C ILE A 109 11.04 3.49 8.90
N THR A 110 10.24 4.35 8.26
CA THR A 110 10.49 4.81 6.88
C THR A 110 11.85 5.50 6.76
N PHE A 111 12.24 6.33 7.72
CA PHE A 111 13.55 6.98 7.72
C PHE A 111 14.69 5.96 7.83
N PHE A 112 14.61 5.00 8.76
CA PHE A 112 15.62 3.97 8.90
C PHE A 112 15.73 3.07 7.66
N LEU A 113 14.61 2.67 7.07
CA LEU A 113 14.61 1.92 5.81
C LEU A 113 15.20 2.75 4.68
N ALA A 114 14.86 4.03 4.57
CA ALA A 114 15.41 4.92 3.54
C ALA A 114 16.94 5.04 3.67
N VAL A 115 17.46 5.18 4.89
CA VAL A 115 18.91 5.19 5.16
C VAL A 115 19.53 3.84 4.80
N ALA A 116 18.95 2.73 5.27
CA ALA A 116 19.47 1.39 4.99
C ALA A 116 19.50 1.08 3.48
N PHE A 117 18.43 1.41 2.75
CA PHE A 117 18.38 1.23 1.29
C PHE A 117 19.32 2.17 0.54
N SER A 118 19.50 3.39 1.02
CA SER A 118 20.47 4.32 0.44
C SER A 118 21.90 3.77 0.57
N THR A 119 22.26 3.26 1.75
CA THR A 119 23.57 2.62 1.98
C THR A 119 23.73 1.31 1.20
N LEU A 120 22.69 0.48 1.12
CA LEU A 120 22.71 -0.78 0.35
C LEU A 120 22.82 -0.54 -1.17
N VAL A 121 22.19 0.51 -1.70
CA VAL A 121 22.33 0.94 -3.09
C VAL A 121 23.75 1.44 -3.36
N TRP A 122 24.34 2.20 -2.43
CA TRP A 122 25.72 2.65 -2.51
C TRP A 122 26.69 1.46 -2.60
N HIS A 123 26.54 0.50 -1.68
CA HIS A 123 27.38 -0.71 -1.66
C HIS A 123 27.25 -1.57 -2.93
N ARG A 124 26.05 -1.66 -3.51
CA ARG A 124 25.85 -2.39 -4.77
C ARG A 124 26.39 -1.64 -6.00
N SER A 125 26.60 -0.33 -5.89
CA SER A 125 27.18 0.52 -6.93
C SER A 125 28.70 0.40 -6.95
N ASP A 126 29.37 0.38 -5.79
CA ASP A 126 30.81 0.12 -5.68
C ASP A 126 31.21 -1.26 -6.23
N LEU A 127 30.41 -2.29 -5.92
CA LEU A 127 30.62 -3.65 -6.43
C LEU A 127 30.51 -3.76 -7.96
N LYS A 128 29.87 -2.79 -8.62
CA LYS A 128 29.69 -2.78 -10.08
C LYS A 128 30.71 -1.89 -10.79
N CYS A 129 31.43 -1.04 -10.06
CA CYS A 129 32.56 -0.26 -10.57
C CYS A 129 33.92 -0.95 -10.36
N ASN A 130 33.97 -2.06 -9.62
CA ASN A 130 35.19 -2.84 -9.36
C ASN A 130 35.27 -4.18 -10.13
N VAL A 131 34.49 -4.32 -11.20
CA VAL A 131 34.53 -5.39 -12.22
C VAL A 131 34.56 -4.75 -13.60
#